data_AF-A0A3M0LEC5-F1
#
_entry.id   AF-A0A3M0LEC5-F1
#
_cell.length_a   1.000
_cell.length_b   1.000
_cell.length_c   1.000
_cell.angle_alpha   90.00
_cell.angle_beta   90.00
_cell.angle_gamma   90.00
#
_symmetry.space_group_name_H-M   'P 1'
#
loop_
_entity.id
_entity.type
_entity.pdbx_description
1 polymer ?
#
loop_
_entity_poly.entity_id
_entity_poly.type
_entity_poly.pdbx_seq_one_letter_code
_entity_poly.pdbx_strand_id
1 'polypeptide(L)'
;MYSRYLATLQWREGEDKVHVLVNKLRIYEDTVTAPFHTHVSSVETRLAEQVRTLIEDGHQKLKKELKEEIYHISPEPTRVSAIRSRYPPARERGYTPRGNLWSFLREHGEDMRKWDGKPTSSLAAQVCELKRETPTTKSSSRANTAPVSQAQNSRQYRKNDMTDPLEGTSGTYLQEESNVYHDQE
;
A
#
# COMPACT_ATOMS: atom_id res chain seq x y z
N MET A 1 -19.50 -24.28 68.81
CA MET A 1 -18.18 -23.75 68.37
C MET A 1 -17.28 -24.86 67.80
N TYR A 2 -17.08 -25.99 68.49
CA TYR A 2 -16.14 -27.06 68.07
C TYR A 2 -16.49 -27.80 66.75
N SER A 3 -17.77 -28.10 66.51
CA SER A 3 -18.22 -28.80 65.28
C SER A 3 -17.89 -28.03 63.99
N ARG A 4 -18.02 -26.70 64.00
CA ARG A 4 -17.70 -25.85 62.84
C ARG A 4 -16.20 -25.90 62.50
N TYR A 5 -15.34 -25.93 63.50
CA TYR A 5 -13.89 -26.00 63.33
C TYR A 5 -13.45 -27.35 62.72
N LEU A 6 -14.04 -28.46 63.15
CA LEU A 6 -13.76 -29.79 62.58
C LEU A 6 -14.18 -29.88 61.10
N ALA A 7 -15.34 -29.33 60.74
CA ALA A 7 -15.80 -29.31 59.35
C ALA A 7 -14.84 -28.54 58.44
N THR A 8 -14.32 -27.39 58.90
CA THR A 8 -13.35 -26.60 58.13
C THR A 8 -12.01 -27.29 57.96
N LEU A 9 -11.55 -28.03 58.97
CA LEU A 9 -10.32 -28.83 58.87
C LEU A 9 -10.48 -29.96 57.85
N GLN A 10 -11.60 -30.68 57.92
CA GLN A 10 -11.87 -31.80 57.00
C GLN A 10 -12.07 -31.34 55.56
N TRP A 11 -12.66 -30.16 55.35
CA TRP A 11 -12.79 -29.55 54.02
C TRP A 11 -11.42 -29.21 53.41
N ARG A 12 -10.57 -28.51 54.18
CA ARG A 12 -9.22 -28.14 53.74
C ARG A 12 -8.37 -29.36 53.40
N GLU A 13 -8.40 -30.39 54.25
CA GLU A 13 -7.62 -31.61 53.98
C GLU A 13 -8.14 -32.38 52.76
N GLY A 14 -9.44 -32.28 52.46
CA GLY A 14 -10.02 -32.77 51.21
C GLY A 14 -9.51 -32.01 49.99
N GLU A 15 -9.52 -30.67 50.04
CA GLU A 15 -9.01 -29.81 48.97
C GLU A 15 -7.53 -30.06 48.68
N ASP A 16 -6.69 -30.18 49.72
CA ASP A 16 -5.26 -30.45 49.57
C ASP A 16 -5.02 -31.79 48.85
N LYS A 17 -5.80 -32.83 49.18
CA LYS A 17 -5.72 -34.15 48.52
C LYS A 17 -6.14 -34.08 47.06
N VAL A 18 -7.23 -33.39 46.76
CA VAL A 18 -7.71 -33.19 45.38
C VAL A 18 -6.68 -32.41 44.57
N HIS A 19 -6.12 -31.34 45.13
CA HIS A 19 -5.08 -30.55 44.48
C HIS A 19 -3.84 -31.38 44.15
N VAL A 20 -3.39 -32.25 45.06
CA VAL A 20 -2.28 -33.18 44.81
C VAL A 20 -2.61 -34.15 43.67
N LEU A 21 -3.83 -34.68 43.60
CA LEU A 21 -4.24 -35.57 42.51
C LEU A 21 -4.31 -34.85 41.16
N VAL A 22 -4.86 -33.63 41.13
CA VAL A 22 -4.90 -32.79 39.93
C VAL A 22 -3.49 -32.49 39.43
N ASN A 23 -2.57 -32.13 40.32
CA ASN A 23 -1.18 -31.86 39.95
C ASN A 23 -0.48 -33.10 39.40
N LYS A 24 -0.74 -34.29 39.96
CA LYS A 24 -0.22 -35.56 39.42
C LYS A 24 -0.76 -35.87 38.03
N LEU A 25 -2.05 -35.63 37.80
CA LEU A 25 -2.67 -35.83 36.47
C LEU A 25 -2.06 -34.89 35.43
N ARG A 26 -1.89 -33.60 35.76
CA ARG A 26 -1.24 -32.64 34.88
C ARG A 26 0.19 -33.06 34.52
N ILE A 27 0.99 -33.44 35.52
CA ILE A 27 2.36 -33.91 35.28
C ILE A 27 2.35 -35.16 34.37
N TYR A 28 1.43 -36.10 34.60
CA TYR A 28 1.32 -37.28 33.75
C TYR A 28 1.00 -36.91 32.31
N GLU A 29 -0.02 -36.06 32.10
CA GLU A 29 -0.38 -35.55 30.78
C GLU A 29 0.80 -34.85 30.09
N ASP A 30 1.48 -33.95 30.79
CA ASP A 30 2.66 -33.25 30.27
C ASP A 30 3.77 -34.23 29.88
N THR A 31 4.06 -35.23 30.72
CA THR A 31 5.10 -36.23 30.43
C THR A 31 4.76 -37.12 29.25
N VAL A 32 3.48 -37.43 29.04
CA VAL A 32 3.01 -38.21 27.90
C VAL A 32 3.02 -37.37 26.63
N THR A 33 2.65 -36.09 26.72
CA THR A 33 2.44 -35.23 25.54
C THR A 33 3.73 -34.54 25.08
N ALA A 34 4.66 -34.24 25.98
CA ALA A 34 5.92 -33.57 25.65
C ALA A 34 6.78 -34.30 24.58
N PRO A 35 6.96 -35.64 24.62
CA PRO A 35 7.67 -36.37 23.56
C PRO A 35 7.01 -36.22 22.19
N PHE A 36 5.68 -36.18 22.11
CA PHE A 36 4.99 -35.99 20.84
C PHE A 36 5.19 -34.57 20.32
N HIS A 37 5.06 -33.56 21.17
CA HIS A 37 5.32 -32.17 20.77
C HIS A 37 6.75 -31.95 20.29
N THR A 38 7.74 -32.52 20.99
CA THR A 38 9.15 -32.42 20.56
C THR A 38 9.40 -33.13 19.23
N HIS A 39 8.83 -34.32 19.04
CA HIS A 39 8.94 -35.04 17.77
C HIS A 39 8.27 -34.28 16.62
N VAL A 40 7.04 -33.79 16.81
CA VAL A 40 6.32 -32.99 15.81
C VAL A 40 7.12 -31.74 15.47
N SER A 41 7.60 -31.00 16.47
CA SER A 41 8.45 -29.81 16.25
C SER A 41 9.76 -30.16 15.53
N SER A 42 10.38 -31.30 15.84
CA SER A 42 11.57 -31.77 15.12
C SER A 42 11.29 -32.10 13.66
N VAL A 43 10.15 -32.72 13.35
CA VAL A 43 9.77 -33.01 11.96
C VAL A 43 9.43 -31.73 11.21
N GLU A 44 8.69 -30.81 11.84
CA GLU A 44 8.33 -29.51 11.26
C GLU A 44 9.58 -28.67 10.92
N THR A 45 10.55 -28.61 11.84
CA THR A 45 11.80 -27.88 11.62
C THR A 45 12.62 -28.51 10.50
N ARG A 46 12.77 -29.84 10.47
CA ARG A 46 13.45 -30.55 9.36
C ARG A 46 12.77 -30.32 8.02
N LEU A 47 11.44 -30.35 7.98
CA LEU A 47 10.67 -30.08 6.76
C LEU A 47 10.86 -28.64 6.29
N ALA A 48 10.82 -27.67 7.22
CA ALA A 48 11.05 -26.27 6.90
C ALA A 48 12.46 -26.03 6.34
N GLU A 49 13.48 -26.68 6.90
CA GLU A 49 14.85 -26.63 6.37
C GLU A 49 14.97 -27.28 5.00
N GLN A 50 14.33 -28.43 4.78
CA GLN A 50 14.31 -29.09 3.46
C GLN A 50 13.65 -28.22 2.39
N VAL A 51 12.53 -27.57 2.70
CA VAL A 51 11.87 -26.65 1.76
C VAL A 51 12.74 -25.44 1.46
N ARG A 52 13.36 -24.83 2.48
CA ARG A 52 14.27 -23.69 2.30
C ARG A 52 15.46 -24.05 1.42
N THR A 53 16.11 -25.17 1.69
CA THR A 53 17.27 -25.64 0.92
C THR A 53 16.90 -26.00 -0.52
N LEU A 54 15.75 -26.64 -0.75
CA LEU A 54 15.25 -26.93 -2.09
C LEU A 54 14.97 -25.67 -2.91
N ILE A 55 14.37 -24.65 -2.27
CA ILE A 55 14.10 -23.36 -2.93
C ILE A 55 15.42 -22.67 -3.29
N GLU A 56 16.38 -22.62 -2.37
CA GLU A 56 17.67 -21.99 -2.62
C GLU A 56 18.46 -22.73 -3.71
N ASP A 57 18.55 -24.06 -3.64
CA ASP A 57 19.23 -24.86 -4.66
C ASP A 57 18.57 -24.71 -6.03
N GLY A 58 17.23 -24.77 -6.09
CA GLY A 58 16.46 -24.53 -7.30
C GLY A 58 16.72 -23.16 -7.90
N HIS A 59 16.76 -22.11 -7.06
CA HIS A 59 17.07 -20.75 -7.49
C HIS A 59 18.50 -20.63 -8.04
N GLN A 60 19.49 -21.25 -7.37
CA GLN A 60 20.88 -21.27 -7.85
C GLN A 60 21.03 -22.05 -9.16
N LYS A 61 20.33 -23.17 -9.31
CA LYS A 61 20.34 -23.99 -10.52
C LYS A 61 19.77 -23.24 -11.71
N LEU A 62 18.56 -22.68 -11.57
CA LEU A 62 17.92 -21.87 -12.62
C LEU A 62 18.77 -20.66 -12.99
N LYS A 63 19.41 -20.00 -12.01
CA LYS A 63 20.32 -18.88 -12.27
C LYS A 63 21.55 -19.30 -13.09
N LYS A 64 22.11 -20.49 -12.86
CA LYS A 64 23.23 -21.02 -13.64
C LYS A 64 22.80 -21.38 -15.06
N GLU A 65 21.70 -22.11 -15.20
CA GLU A 65 21.14 -22.51 -16.50
C GLU A 65 20.82 -21.28 -17.35
N LEU A 66 20.14 -20.27 -16.79
CA LEU A 66 19.83 -19.03 -17.50
C LEU A 66 21.09 -18.25 -17.89
N LYS A 67 22.13 -18.26 -17.04
CA LYS A 67 23.40 -17.63 -17.39
C LYS A 67 24.07 -18.33 -18.57
N GLU A 68 24.09 -19.66 -18.57
CA GLU A 68 24.65 -20.50 -19.64
C GLU A 68 23.85 -20.37 -20.94
N GLU A 69 22.52 -20.41 -20.89
CA GLU A 69 21.65 -20.16 -22.05
C GLU A 69 21.89 -18.77 -22.64
N ILE A 70 21.98 -17.72 -21.80
CA ILE A 70 22.31 -16.37 -22.27
C ILE A 70 23.71 -16.33 -22.91
N TYR A 71 24.70 -17.06 -22.36
CA TYR A 71 26.03 -17.15 -22.99
C TYR A 71 25.98 -17.83 -24.36
N HIS A 72 25.16 -18.86 -24.54
CA HIS A 72 25.00 -19.55 -25.83
C HIS A 72 24.12 -18.78 -26.83
N ILE A 73 23.17 -17.97 -26.36
CA ILE A 73 22.32 -17.10 -27.18
C ILE A 73 23.05 -15.79 -27.53
N SER A 74 24.03 -15.36 -26.74
CA SER A 74 24.89 -14.21 -27.08
C SER A 74 25.68 -14.57 -28.33
N PRO A 75 25.40 -13.97 -29.51
CA PRO A 75 26.34 -14.08 -30.58
C PRO A 75 27.62 -13.40 -30.07
N GLU A 76 28.76 -14.02 -30.35
CA GLU A 76 30.04 -13.33 -30.39
C GLU A 76 29.79 -11.92 -30.96
N PRO A 77 30.36 -10.82 -30.40
CA PRO A 77 30.29 -9.51 -31.01
C PRO A 77 31.03 -9.59 -32.33
N THR A 78 30.32 -10.14 -33.31
CA THR A 78 30.70 -10.29 -34.69
C THR A 78 31.04 -8.89 -35.07
N ARG A 79 32.29 -8.67 -35.45
CA ARG A 79 32.76 -7.39 -36.00
C ARG A 79 32.03 -7.22 -37.33
N VAL A 80 30.75 -6.86 -37.27
CA VAL A 80 29.91 -6.56 -38.43
C VAL A 80 30.38 -5.20 -38.90
N SER A 81 31.36 -5.27 -39.80
CA SER A 81 31.72 -4.18 -40.67
C SER A 81 30.48 -3.68 -41.42
N ALA A 82 30.21 -2.38 -41.24
CA ALA A 82 29.57 -1.53 -42.23
C ALA A 82 28.23 -2.01 -42.82
N ILE A 83 27.14 -1.77 -42.11
CA ILE A 83 25.94 -1.22 -42.75
C ILE A 83 25.58 0.05 -41.99
N ARG A 84 26.14 1.16 -42.48
CA ARG A 84 25.68 2.52 -42.20
C ARG A 84 24.23 2.60 -42.69
N SER A 85 23.30 2.16 -41.85
CA SER A 85 21.87 2.39 -42.03
C SER A 85 21.69 3.89 -42.20
N ARG A 86 21.33 4.30 -43.42
CA ARG A 86 20.99 5.67 -43.74
C ARG A 86 19.60 5.97 -43.20
N TYR A 87 19.44 5.92 -41.88
CA TYR A 87 18.38 6.66 -41.24
C TYR A 87 18.97 8.01 -40.82
N PRO A 88 18.44 9.15 -41.28
CA PRO A 88 18.88 10.41 -40.72
C PRO A 88 18.62 10.34 -39.21
N PRO A 89 19.54 10.83 -38.34
CA PRO A 89 19.18 11.06 -36.95
C PRO A 89 18.02 12.05 -36.97
N ALA A 90 16.80 11.52 -36.82
CA ALA A 90 15.61 12.32 -36.64
C ALA A 90 15.92 13.19 -35.44
N ARG A 91 16.07 14.49 -35.70
CA ARG A 91 16.47 15.49 -34.72
C ARG A 91 15.65 15.23 -33.45
N GLU A 92 16.32 14.73 -32.43
CA GLU A 92 15.76 14.47 -31.11
C GLU A 92 15.60 15.82 -30.42
N ARG A 93 14.67 16.63 -30.95
CA ARG A 93 14.33 17.94 -30.43
C ARG A 93 13.01 17.77 -29.69
N GLY A 94 13.12 17.30 -28.44
CA GLY A 94 12.04 17.39 -27.45
C GLY A 94 11.18 16.14 -27.22
N TYR A 95 11.59 14.95 -27.65
CA TYR A 95 10.85 13.74 -27.27
C TYR A 95 11.17 13.37 -25.82
N THR A 96 10.28 13.76 -24.92
CA THR A 96 10.31 13.34 -23.51
C THR A 96 10.15 11.82 -23.49
N PRO A 97 11.14 11.04 -22.99
CA PRO A 97 11.02 9.58 -22.94
C PRO A 97 9.69 9.19 -22.30
N ARG A 98 9.00 8.17 -22.84
CA ARG A 98 7.66 7.76 -22.38
C ARG A 98 7.57 7.65 -20.84
N GLY A 99 8.64 7.19 -20.20
CA GLY A 99 8.74 7.15 -18.73
C GLY A 99 8.50 8.49 -18.02
N ASN A 100 8.98 9.60 -18.58
CA ASN A 100 8.78 10.92 -17.99
C ASN A 100 7.32 11.41 -18.09
N LEU A 101 6.60 11.01 -19.15
CA LEU A 101 5.16 11.28 -19.27
C LEU A 101 4.38 10.46 -18.22
N TRP A 102 4.78 9.21 -17.99
CA TRP A 102 4.20 8.34 -16.95
C TRP A 102 4.42 8.90 -15.55
N SER A 103 5.62 9.42 -15.26
CA SER A 103 5.91 10.05 -13.97
C SER A 103 5.03 11.28 -13.74
N PHE A 104 4.90 12.14 -14.75
CA PHE A 104 4.07 13.34 -14.65
C PHE A 104 2.60 13.01 -14.39
N LEU A 105 2.02 12.05 -15.14
CA LEU A 105 0.62 11.63 -14.92
C LEU A 105 0.42 11.06 -13.50
N ARG A 106 1.36 10.24 -13.03
CA ARG A 106 1.33 9.68 -11.67
C ARG A 106 1.40 10.75 -10.59
N GLU A 107 2.28 11.74 -10.76
CA GLU A 107 2.44 12.87 -9.84
C GLU A 107 1.18 13.76 -9.79
N HIS A 108 0.44 13.84 -10.91
CA HIS A 108 -0.84 14.54 -11.01
C HIS A 108 -2.06 13.69 -10.60
N GLY A 109 -1.85 12.46 -10.10
CA GLY A 109 -2.91 11.61 -9.56
C GLY A 109 -3.75 10.87 -10.62
N GLU A 110 -3.27 10.78 -11.85
CA GLU A 110 -3.94 10.04 -12.93
C GLU A 110 -3.87 8.53 -12.70
N ASP A 111 -4.95 7.83 -13.08
CA ASP A 111 -4.99 6.37 -13.00
C ASP A 111 -4.19 5.75 -14.14
N MET A 112 -3.06 5.13 -13.78
CA MET A 112 -2.12 4.53 -14.72
C MET A 112 -2.71 3.37 -15.52
N ARG A 113 -3.72 2.64 -14.97
CA ARG A 113 -4.36 1.51 -15.66
C ARG A 113 -5.11 1.94 -16.92
N LYS A 114 -5.55 3.20 -16.98
CA LYS A 114 -6.21 3.78 -18.17
C LYS A 114 -5.24 4.00 -19.33
N TRP A 115 -3.94 4.11 -19.03
CA TRP A 115 -2.88 4.42 -19.98
C TRP A 115 -2.09 3.18 -20.43
N ASP A 116 -2.36 2.01 -19.84
CA ASP A 116 -1.82 0.73 -20.28
C ASP A 116 -2.27 0.43 -21.73
N GLY A 117 -1.29 0.18 -22.62
CA GLY A 117 -1.54 -0.08 -24.05
C GLY A 117 -1.85 1.15 -24.92
N LYS A 118 -1.90 2.37 -24.37
CA LYS A 118 -2.12 3.60 -25.15
C LYS A 118 -0.84 4.10 -25.83
N PRO A 119 -0.96 4.78 -27.00
CA PRO A 119 0.19 5.33 -27.70
C PRO A 119 0.76 6.55 -26.96
N THR A 120 2.06 6.80 -27.12
CA THR A 120 2.80 7.90 -26.47
C THR A 120 2.23 9.28 -26.78
N SER A 121 1.61 9.47 -27.95
CA SER A 121 0.94 10.70 -28.34
C SER A 121 -0.25 11.06 -27.42
N SER A 122 -1.04 10.07 -27.01
CA SER A 122 -2.17 10.28 -26.10
C SER A 122 -1.70 10.71 -24.70
N LEU A 123 -0.58 10.14 -24.22
CA LEU A 123 0.03 10.57 -22.97
C LEU A 123 0.58 12.00 -23.07
N ALA A 124 1.22 12.34 -24.18
CA ALA A 124 1.75 13.69 -24.40
C ALA A 124 0.63 14.74 -24.47
N ALA A 125 -0.52 14.40 -25.05
CA ALA A 125 -1.70 15.27 -25.07
C ALA A 125 -2.23 15.53 -23.64
N GLN A 126 -2.41 14.47 -22.84
CA GLN A 126 -2.88 14.59 -21.45
C GLN A 126 -1.92 15.41 -20.59
N VAL A 127 -0.61 15.19 -20.73
CA VAL A 127 0.41 16.00 -20.01
C VAL A 127 0.33 17.47 -20.42
N CYS A 128 0.01 17.78 -21.69
CA CYS A 128 -0.19 19.16 -22.12
C CYS A 128 -1.49 19.77 -21.56
N GLU A 129 -2.56 18.99 -21.43
CA GLU A 129 -3.82 19.42 -20.82
C GLU A 129 -3.64 19.69 -19.32
N LEU A 130 -3.05 18.76 -18.56
CA LEU A 130 -2.76 18.94 -17.14
C LEU A 130 -1.85 20.14 -16.85
N LYS A 131 -0.87 20.41 -17.72
CA LYS A 131 -0.01 21.62 -17.61
C LYS A 131 -0.75 22.91 -17.94
N ARG A 132 -1.80 22.87 -18.75
CA ARG A 132 -2.68 24.01 -19.02
C ARG A 132 -3.68 24.23 -17.88
N GLU A 133 -4.07 23.15 -17.22
CA GLU A 133 -5.02 23.17 -16.10
C GLU A 133 -4.39 23.56 -14.77
N THR A 134 -3.08 23.38 -14.56
CA THR A 134 -2.37 23.98 -13.43
C THR A 134 -2.14 25.49 -13.65
N PRO A 135 -2.81 26.39 -12.92
CA PRO A 135 -2.40 27.78 -12.88
C PRO A 135 -1.39 27.91 -11.75
N THR A 136 -0.11 27.90 -12.07
CA THR A 136 0.88 28.48 -11.16
C THR A 136 0.53 29.95 -11.00
N THR A 137 0.01 30.30 -9.83
CA THR A 137 -0.06 31.66 -9.30
C THR A 137 1.20 32.44 -9.67
N LYS A 138 1.09 33.28 -10.71
CA LYS A 138 1.87 34.50 -11.05
C LYS A 138 1.80 34.77 -12.57
N SER A 139 0.64 35.17 -13.07
CA SER A 139 0.60 36.14 -14.17
C SER A 139 0.51 37.52 -13.54
N SER A 140 1.68 38.09 -13.29
CA SER A 140 1.84 39.51 -12.98
C SER A 140 1.16 40.33 -14.08
N SER A 141 0.14 41.08 -13.70
CA SER A 141 -0.26 42.25 -14.45
C SER A 141 0.92 43.21 -14.61
N ARG A 142 1.00 43.88 -15.78
CA ARG A 142 1.84 45.05 -16.17
C ARG A 142 3.15 44.67 -16.90
N ALA A 143 3.44 45.07 -18.14
CA ALA A 143 2.96 46.19 -18.95
C ALA A 143 2.99 45.86 -20.45
N ASN A 144 1.83 45.99 -21.12
CA ASN A 144 1.81 46.35 -22.53
C ASN A 144 2.12 47.86 -22.60
N THR A 145 3.31 48.21 -23.09
CA THR A 145 3.60 49.58 -23.54
C THR A 145 3.18 49.67 -25.00
N ALA A 146 1.92 50.02 -25.25
CA ALA A 146 1.52 50.64 -26.51
C ALA A 146 1.44 52.15 -26.27
N PRO A 147 1.95 53.00 -27.19
CA PRO A 147 1.89 54.44 -27.00
C PRO A 147 0.46 54.96 -27.17
N VAL A 148 0.07 55.74 -26.18
CA VAL A 148 -0.92 56.82 -26.16
C VAL A 148 -1.52 57.23 -27.52
N SER A 149 -2.86 57.22 -27.59
CA SER A 149 -3.71 58.21 -28.27
C SER A 149 -5.08 58.16 -27.58
N GLN A 150 -5.35 59.02 -26.60
CA GLN A 150 -6.04 60.31 -26.74
C GLN A 150 -7.56 60.19 -26.51
N ALA A 151 -8.02 60.85 -25.42
CA ALA A 151 -9.38 61.34 -25.12
C ALA A 151 -10.49 60.29 -24.89
N GLN A 152 -11.55 60.50 -24.11
CA GLN A 152 -11.94 61.42 -23.02
C GLN A 152 -13.22 60.79 -22.45
N ASN A 153 -13.32 60.68 -21.12
CA ASN A 153 -14.52 60.82 -20.27
C ASN A 153 -15.84 60.10 -20.60
N SER A 154 -16.33 59.31 -19.62
CA SER A 154 -17.54 59.60 -18.79
C SER A 154 -17.80 58.38 -17.88
N ARG A 155 -17.72 58.50 -16.54
CA ARG A 155 -18.82 58.81 -15.57
C ARG A 155 -20.04 57.91 -15.79
N GLN A 156 -20.70 57.24 -14.84
CA GLN A 156 -20.62 57.00 -13.38
C GLN A 156 -21.90 56.18 -13.05
N TYR A 157 -21.86 55.31 -12.01
CA TYR A 157 -22.93 55.04 -11.03
C TYR A 157 -24.06 53.97 -11.21
N ARG A 158 -24.46 53.47 -10.02
CA ARG A 158 -25.59 52.62 -9.53
C ARG A 158 -25.48 51.09 -9.64
N LYS A 159 -26.00 50.24 -8.74
CA LYS A 159 -26.33 50.18 -7.28
C LYS A 159 -27.40 49.07 -7.12
N ASN A 160 -27.23 48.21 -6.11
CA ASN A 160 -28.25 47.48 -5.32
C ASN A 160 -29.05 46.36 -6.07
N ASP A 161 -29.63 45.32 -5.46
CA ASP A 161 -29.94 44.95 -4.06
C ASP A 161 -30.49 43.49 -4.04
N MET A 162 -30.82 42.97 -2.84
CA MET A 162 -31.80 41.90 -2.54
C MET A 162 -31.36 40.42 -2.80
N THR A 163 -31.58 39.39 -1.95
CA THR A 163 -32.39 39.14 -0.75
C THR A 163 -31.96 37.76 -0.16
N ASP A 164 -31.97 37.59 1.16
CA ASP A 164 -32.00 36.30 1.91
C ASP A 164 -33.46 35.94 2.21
N PRO A 165 -33.90 34.66 2.12
CA PRO A 165 -34.25 33.97 3.37
C PRO A 165 -34.11 32.42 3.38
N LEU A 166 -33.64 31.91 4.53
CA LEU A 166 -34.23 30.87 5.41
C LEU A 166 -34.57 29.43 4.92
N GLU A 167 -34.45 28.53 5.91
CA GLU A 167 -35.24 27.30 6.19
C GLU A 167 -34.68 25.90 5.89
N GLY A 168 -34.57 25.12 6.99
CA GLY A 168 -34.89 23.68 7.07
C GLY A 168 -33.76 22.69 6.72
N THR A 169 -33.60 21.51 7.32
CA THR A 169 -34.35 20.79 8.36
C THR A 169 -33.46 19.64 8.83
N SER A 170 -33.64 19.32 10.11
CA SER A 170 -33.21 18.21 10.96
C SER A 170 -33.03 16.80 10.36
N GLY A 171 -32.22 15.98 11.06
CA GLY A 171 -32.61 14.59 11.34
C GLY A 171 -31.51 13.53 11.36
N THR A 172 -30.65 13.47 12.38
CA THR A 172 -29.91 12.23 12.72
C THR A 172 -30.50 11.63 13.98
N TYR A 173 -31.16 10.48 13.83
CA TYR A 173 -31.72 9.64 14.89
C TYR A 173 -30.63 9.05 15.79
N LEU A 174 -30.93 9.01 17.09
CA LEU A 174 -30.27 8.23 18.14
C LEU A 174 -30.63 6.74 18.02
N GLN A 175 -29.75 5.87 18.54
CA GLN A 175 -30.02 4.74 19.47
C GLN A 175 -28.70 3.98 19.68
N GLU A 176 -27.89 4.24 20.72
CA GLU A 176 -27.97 3.68 22.08
C GLU A 176 -28.41 2.21 22.15
N GLU A 177 -27.48 1.31 22.52
CA GLU A 177 -27.74 0.31 23.57
C GLU A 177 -26.42 -0.27 24.10
N SER A 178 -25.95 0.36 25.16
CA SER A 178 -25.15 -0.25 26.21
C SER A 178 -25.99 -1.28 26.96
N ASN A 179 -25.42 -2.44 27.34
CA ASN A 179 -25.83 -3.11 28.57
C ASN A 179 -24.63 -3.76 29.26
N VAL A 180 -24.62 -3.54 30.57
CA VAL A 180 -23.51 -3.58 31.51
C VAL A 180 -23.92 -4.58 32.61
N TYR A 181 -22.95 -5.42 33.03
CA TYR A 181 -22.78 -6.08 34.35
C TYR A 181 -23.80 -7.11 34.86
N HIS A 182 -23.30 -8.24 35.40
CA HIS A 182 -22.85 -8.28 36.81
C HIS A 182 -22.06 -9.53 37.20
N ASP A 183 -21.01 -9.29 38.00
CA ASP A 183 -20.37 -10.20 38.95
C ASP A 183 -21.38 -10.87 39.89
N GLN A 184 -21.09 -12.12 40.29
CA GLN A 184 -21.40 -12.60 41.63
C GLN A 184 -20.47 -13.76 42.04
N GLU A 185 -19.76 -13.49 43.13
CA GLU A 185 -19.13 -14.34 44.17
C GLU A 185 -18.31 -15.59 43.81
#